data_AF-A0A838KVI6-F1
#
_entry.id   AF-A0A838KVI6-F1
#
_cell.length_a   1.000
_cell.length_b   1.000
_cell.length_c   1.000
_cell.angle_alpha   90.00
_cell.angle_beta   90.00
_cell.angle_gamma   90.00
#
_symmetry.space_group_name_H-M   'P 1'
#
loop_
_entity.id
_entity.type
_entity.pdbx_description
1 polymer ?
#
loop_
_entity_poly.entity_id
_entity_poly.type
_entity_poly.pdbx_seq_one_letter_code
_entity_poly.pdbx_strand_id
1 'polypeptide(L)'
;EIATFQAQIDTARERETNRANASASERMVEAESEANANAALLEAQALDIRAVSSAAAPEILEYRFQQDVLERLAAVADRLPQVVQIGAIDGDDAVDFLQISRRMIGTGDEPLFTPEDMQAIRDRMEEIQARIRDRAGELESLSDGHGTSPEEEPQQAEEENADRVEEIRQSVTDEAVRERVERLGHDGDEQAGGAEGDEGR
;
A
#
# COMPACT_ATOMS: atom_id res chain seq x y z
N GLU A 1 -17.50 -50.27 17.07
CA GLU A 1 -16.12 -49.74 17.18
C GLU A 1 -15.70 -48.94 15.94
N ILE A 2 -15.75 -49.50 14.73
CA ILE A 2 -15.38 -48.79 13.48
C ILE A 2 -16.17 -47.47 13.29
N ALA A 3 -17.49 -47.48 13.49
CA ALA A 3 -18.32 -46.28 13.38
C ALA A 3 -17.95 -45.17 14.40
N THR A 4 -17.49 -45.57 15.59
CA THR A 4 -17.08 -44.65 16.64
C THR A 4 -15.74 -43.99 16.31
N PHE A 5 -14.79 -44.77 15.77
CA PHE A 5 -13.52 -44.24 15.27
C PHE A 5 -13.72 -43.30 14.08
N GLN A 6 -14.61 -43.64 13.15
CA GLN A 6 -14.93 -42.77 12.01
C GLN A 6 -15.51 -41.43 12.47
N ALA A 7 -16.45 -41.44 13.42
CA ALA A 7 -17.02 -40.21 13.97
C ALA A 7 -15.97 -39.34 14.71
N GLN A 8 -15.00 -39.95 15.39
CA GLN A 8 -13.89 -39.24 16.03
C GLN A 8 -12.96 -38.60 15.01
N ILE A 9 -12.64 -39.31 13.91
CA ILE A 9 -11.81 -38.79 12.82
C ILE A 9 -12.51 -37.61 12.13
N ASP A 10 -13.81 -37.73 11.83
CA ASP A 10 -14.57 -36.67 11.17
C ASP A 10 -14.65 -35.42 12.07
N THR A 11 -14.90 -35.61 13.37
CA THR A 11 -14.90 -34.51 14.35
C THR A 11 -13.53 -33.86 14.49
N ALA A 12 -12.44 -34.66 14.50
CA ALA A 12 -11.08 -34.14 14.57
C ALA A 12 -10.74 -33.32 13.32
N ARG A 13 -11.10 -33.82 12.14
CA ARG A 13 -10.92 -33.14 10.86
C ARG A 13 -11.69 -31.83 10.79
N GLU A 14 -12.95 -31.81 11.24
CA GLU A 14 -13.77 -30.61 11.25
C GLU A 14 -13.20 -29.55 12.20
N ARG A 15 -12.74 -29.96 13.39
CA ARG A 15 -12.07 -29.05 14.33
C ARG A 15 -10.79 -28.46 13.77
N GLU A 16 -9.98 -29.27 13.09
CA GLU A 16 -8.73 -28.79 12.50
C GLU A 16 -8.99 -27.85 11.33
N THR A 17 -9.97 -28.17 10.49
CA THR A 17 -10.39 -27.27 9.40
C THR A 17 -10.91 -25.95 9.94
N ASN A 18 -11.71 -25.97 11.02
CA ASN A 18 -12.19 -24.76 11.66
C ASN A 18 -11.07 -23.95 12.32
N ARG A 19 -10.07 -24.59 12.94
CA ARG A 19 -8.88 -23.88 13.44
C ARG A 19 -8.07 -23.26 12.32
N ALA A 20 -7.82 -24.01 11.25
CA ALA A 20 -7.11 -23.50 10.08
C ALA A 20 -7.82 -22.28 9.50
N ASN A 21 -9.15 -22.38 9.29
CA ASN A 21 -9.95 -21.27 8.79
C ASN A 21 -9.97 -20.06 9.72
N ALA A 22 -10.07 -20.28 11.04
CA ALA A 22 -10.02 -19.19 12.02
C ALA A 22 -8.66 -18.47 11.98
N SER A 23 -7.55 -19.22 12.00
CA SER A 23 -6.20 -18.63 11.91
C SER A 23 -5.94 -17.93 10.58
N ALA A 24 -6.45 -18.46 9.46
CA ALA A 24 -6.36 -17.81 8.16
C ALA A 24 -7.15 -16.50 8.13
N SER A 25 -8.36 -16.49 8.70
CA SER A 25 -9.20 -15.28 8.75
C SER A 25 -8.58 -14.21 9.65
N GLU A 26 -8.00 -14.60 10.79
CA GLU A 26 -7.28 -13.70 11.69
C GLU A 26 -6.10 -13.02 10.98
N ARG A 27 -5.23 -13.81 10.32
CA ARG A 27 -4.10 -13.26 9.54
C ARG A 27 -4.56 -12.37 8.40
N MET A 28 -5.67 -12.69 7.75
CA MET A 28 -6.21 -11.87 6.67
C MET A 28 -6.68 -10.51 7.19
N VAL A 29 -7.39 -10.47 8.32
CA VAL A 29 -7.84 -9.20 8.94
C VAL A 29 -6.65 -8.37 9.43
N GLU A 30 -5.64 -9.01 10.00
CA GLU A 30 -4.40 -8.33 10.42
C GLU A 30 -3.68 -7.71 9.22
N ALA A 31 -3.47 -8.48 8.15
CA ALA A 31 -2.85 -7.99 6.91
C ALA A 31 -3.67 -6.87 6.25
N GLU A 32 -5.00 -6.97 6.24
CA GLU A 32 -5.87 -5.93 5.71
C GLU A 32 -5.81 -4.64 6.57
N SER A 33 -5.74 -4.79 7.89
CA SER A 33 -5.58 -3.67 8.82
C SER A 33 -4.24 -2.96 8.61
N GLU A 34 -3.15 -3.71 8.47
CA GLU A 34 -1.82 -3.17 8.21
C GLU A 34 -1.76 -2.49 6.83
N ALA A 35 -2.28 -3.14 5.79
CA ALA A 35 -2.35 -2.56 4.45
C ALA A 35 -3.15 -1.25 4.43
N ASN A 36 -4.28 -1.19 5.15
CA ASN A 36 -5.07 0.03 5.27
C ASN A 36 -4.34 1.14 6.05
N ALA A 37 -3.61 0.80 7.11
CA ALA A 37 -2.80 1.77 7.85
C ALA A 37 -1.69 2.36 6.94
N ASN A 38 -1.01 1.50 6.18
CA ASN A 38 0.03 1.91 5.23
C ASN A 38 -0.54 2.78 4.10
N ALA A 39 -1.71 2.41 3.56
CA ALA A 39 -2.40 3.20 2.54
C ALA A 39 -2.77 4.60 3.06
N ALA A 40 -3.26 4.71 4.30
CA ALA A 40 -3.59 5.99 4.92
C ALA A 40 -2.35 6.88 5.13
N LEU A 41 -1.21 6.29 5.52
CA LEU A 41 0.06 7.02 5.63
C LEU A 41 0.53 7.57 4.27
N LEU A 42 0.44 6.75 3.23
CA LEU A 42 0.79 7.15 1.85
C LEU A 42 -0.13 8.23 1.31
N GLU A 43 -1.44 8.14 1.56
CA GLU A 43 -2.41 9.17 1.15
C GLU A 43 -2.11 10.51 1.85
N ALA A 44 -1.85 10.48 3.16
CA ALA A 44 -1.47 11.67 3.91
C ALA A 44 -0.18 12.30 3.38
N GLN A 45 0.82 11.49 3.02
CA GLN A 45 2.06 11.98 2.40
C GLN A 45 1.82 12.57 1.00
N ALA A 46 0.97 11.94 0.18
CA ALA A 46 0.64 12.46 -1.14
C ALA A 46 -0.04 13.83 -1.06
N LEU A 47 -0.93 14.03 -0.08
CA LEU A 47 -1.55 15.32 0.19
C LEU A 47 -0.51 16.35 0.63
N ASP A 48 0.41 15.97 1.52
CA ASP A 48 1.49 16.84 1.99
C ASP A 48 2.42 17.27 0.85
N ILE A 49 2.81 16.34 -0.03
CA ILE A 49 3.62 16.63 -1.23
C ILE A 49 2.87 17.56 -2.17
N ARG A 50 1.57 17.33 -2.41
CA ARG A 50 0.74 18.21 -3.24
C ARG A 50 0.69 19.62 -2.65
N ALA A 51 0.51 19.74 -1.33
CA ALA A 51 0.50 21.03 -0.64
C ALA A 51 1.84 21.77 -0.83
N VAL A 52 2.96 21.09 -0.55
CA VAL A 52 4.31 21.66 -0.76
C VAL A 52 4.54 22.03 -2.23
N SER A 53 4.18 21.16 -3.17
CA SER A 53 4.34 21.43 -4.60
C SER A 53 3.52 22.63 -5.06
N SER A 54 2.31 22.81 -4.53
CA SER A 54 1.47 23.97 -4.82
C SER A 54 1.98 25.26 -4.15
N ALA A 55 2.64 25.14 -3.01
CA ALA A 55 3.15 26.25 -2.21
C ALA A 55 4.64 26.56 -2.44
N ALA A 56 5.34 25.82 -3.31
CA ALA A 56 6.79 25.90 -3.50
C ALA A 56 7.28 27.27 -4.04
N ALA A 57 6.38 28.06 -4.64
CA ALA A 57 6.67 29.39 -5.12
C ALA A 57 5.42 30.28 -4.97
N PRO A 58 5.13 30.78 -3.75
CA PRO A 58 3.94 31.58 -3.52
C PRO A 58 3.96 32.88 -4.33
N GLU A 59 5.15 33.40 -4.68
CA GLU A 59 5.31 34.59 -5.53
C GLU A 59 4.78 34.34 -6.96
N ILE A 60 4.90 33.10 -7.45
CA ILE A 60 4.38 32.71 -8.76
C ILE A 60 2.84 32.66 -8.73
N LEU A 61 2.22 32.35 -7.58
CA LEU A 61 0.76 32.36 -7.45
C LEU A 61 0.21 33.78 -7.56
N GLU A 62 0.82 34.74 -6.87
CA GLU A 62 0.48 36.16 -6.98
C GLU A 62 0.69 36.67 -8.41
N TYR A 63 1.82 36.33 -9.05
CA TYR A 63 2.08 36.69 -10.44
C TYR A 63 1.04 36.13 -11.42
N ARG A 64 0.64 34.86 -11.27
CA ARG A 64 -0.38 34.23 -12.12
C ARG A 64 -1.75 34.84 -11.91
N PHE A 65 -2.10 35.17 -10.68
CA PHE A 65 -3.34 35.87 -10.39
C PHE A 65 -3.37 37.24 -11.07
N GLN A 66 -2.29 38.02 -10.95
CA GLN A 66 -2.17 39.30 -11.65
C GLN A 66 -2.30 39.13 -13.17
N GLN A 67 -1.71 38.09 -13.73
CA GLN A 67 -1.80 37.78 -15.16
C GLN A 67 -3.22 37.40 -15.61
N ASP A 68 -3.94 36.56 -14.85
CA ASP A 68 -5.34 36.19 -15.14
C ASP A 68 -6.29 37.41 -15.01
N VAL A 69 -6.06 38.28 -14.02
CA VAL A 69 -6.81 39.53 -13.89
C VAL A 69 -6.57 40.44 -15.10
N LEU A 70 -5.31 40.60 -15.54
CA LEU A 70 -4.99 41.39 -16.73
C LEU A 70 -5.63 40.80 -17.99
N GLU A 71 -5.65 39.48 -18.13
CA GLU A 71 -6.30 38.80 -19.26
C GLU A 71 -7.82 39.00 -19.25
N ARG A 72 -8.46 38.90 -18.09
CA ARG A 72 -9.90 39.19 -17.92
C ARG A 72 -10.22 40.66 -18.19
N LEU A 73 -9.36 41.58 -17.76
CA LEU A 73 -9.50 43.01 -18.07
C LEU A 73 -9.37 43.27 -19.57
N ALA A 74 -8.42 42.63 -20.26
CA ALA A 74 -8.29 42.72 -21.71
C ALA A 74 -9.54 42.18 -22.42
N ALA A 75 -10.07 41.04 -21.99
CA ALA A 75 -11.28 40.45 -22.55
C ALA A 75 -12.54 41.31 -22.35
N VAL A 76 -12.63 42.05 -21.23
CA VAL A 76 -13.71 43.03 -21.00
C VAL A 76 -13.51 44.26 -21.88
N ALA A 77 -12.27 44.77 -21.98
CA ALA A 77 -11.94 45.91 -22.83
C ALA A 77 -12.28 45.65 -24.31
N ASP A 78 -12.02 44.44 -24.81
CA ASP A 78 -12.35 44.02 -26.18
C ASP A 78 -13.87 43.89 -26.44
N ARG A 79 -14.67 43.77 -25.38
CA ARG A 79 -16.14 43.60 -25.46
C ARG A 79 -16.91 44.85 -25.06
N LEU A 80 -16.23 45.93 -24.67
CA LEU A 80 -16.87 47.21 -24.42
C LEU A 80 -17.41 47.77 -25.75
N PRO A 81 -18.72 48.01 -25.89
CA PRO A 81 -19.22 48.75 -27.04
C PRO A 81 -18.57 50.14 -27.04
N GLN A 82 -18.08 50.59 -28.20
CA GLN A 82 -17.56 51.95 -28.40
C GLN A 82 -18.68 52.97 -28.16
N VAL A 83 -19.03 53.25 -26.91
CA VAL A 83 -20.01 54.29 -26.57
C VAL A 83 -19.26 55.56 -26.21
N VAL A 84 -18.99 56.32 -27.27
CA VAL A 84 -19.11 57.79 -27.41
C VAL A 84 -18.61 58.65 -26.23
N GLN A 85 -17.59 59.46 -26.55
CA GLN A 85 -17.32 60.75 -25.92
C GLN A 85 -18.63 61.54 -25.72
N ILE A 86 -19.18 61.54 -24.52
CA ILE A 86 -20.20 62.51 -24.12
C ILE A 86 -19.61 63.32 -22.98
N GLY A 87 -19.22 64.55 -23.30
CA GLY A 87 -19.05 65.63 -22.33
C GLY A 87 -17.61 66.01 -22.02
N ALA A 88 -16.97 66.73 -22.94
CA ALA A 88 -16.15 67.86 -22.49
C ALA A 88 -17.12 68.93 -21.97
N ILE A 89 -16.87 69.48 -20.78
CA ILE A 89 -17.02 70.88 -20.33
C ILE A 89 -16.83 70.85 -18.78
N ASP A 90 -15.71 71.43 -18.33
CA ASP A 90 -15.40 71.79 -16.94
C ASP A 90 -15.25 70.69 -15.87
N GLY A 91 -14.00 70.39 -15.51
CA GLY A 91 -13.60 70.04 -14.14
C GLY A 91 -13.50 68.54 -13.80
N ASP A 92 -12.26 68.06 -13.72
CA ASP A 92 -11.71 67.02 -12.83
C ASP A 92 -12.24 65.57 -12.79
N ASP A 93 -13.40 65.21 -13.34
CA ASP A 93 -13.87 63.81 -13.27
C ASP A 93 -13.45 62.99 -14.51
N ALA A 94 -12.15 62.72 -14.61
CA ALA A 94 -11.65 61.66 -15.49
C ALA A 94 -12.03 60.31 -14.89
N VAL A 95 -13.10 59.70 -15.43
CA VAL A 95 -13.54 58.37 -15.01
C VAL A 95 -12.44 57.33 -15.29
N ASP A 96 -11.82 56.82 -14.23
CA ASP A 96 -10.80 55.77 -14.32
C ASP A 96 -11.47 54.42 -14.64
N PHE A 97 -11.56 54.11 -15.92
CA PHE A 97 -12.14 52.87 -16.42
C PHE A 97 -11.41 51.62 -15.92
N LEU A 98 -10.11 51.72 -15.59
CA LEU A 98 -9.35 50.61 -15.00
C LEU A 98 -9.85 50.35 -13.58
N GLN A 99 -10.08 51.41 -12.80
CA GLN A 99 -10.62 51.32 -11.45
C GLN A 99 -12.04 50.74 -11.44
N ILE A 100 -12.90 51.14 -12.39
CA ILE A 100 -14.25 50.58 -12.53
C ILE A 100 -14.20 49.11 -12.94
N SER A 101 -13.33 48.75 -13.89
CA SER A 101 -13.20 47.36 -14.36
C SER A 101 -12.65 46.43 -13.28
N ARG A 102 -11.66 46.89 -12.48
CA ARG A 102 -11.16 46.19 -11.28
C ARG A 102 -12.27 45.94 -10.26
N ARG A 103 -13.09 46.96 -10.00
CA ARG A 103 -14.23 46.87 -9.08
C ARG A 103 -15.33 45.93 -9.60
N MET A 104 -15.52 45.86 -10.91
CA MET A 104 -16.49 44.96 -11.55
C MET A 104 -16.02 43.49 -11.54
N ILE A 105 -14.70 43.25 -11.58
CA ILE A 105 -14.08 41.92 -11.47
C ILE A 105 -13.93 41.48 -9.99
N GLY A 106 -14.19 42.39 -9.04
CA GLY A 106 -14.16 42.09 -7.60
C GLY A 106 -12.75 42.05 -7.00
N THR A 107 -11.74 42.52 -7.73
CA THR A 107 -10.36 42.62 -7.26
C THR A 107 -10.11 44.03 -6.76
N GLY A 108 -10.00 44.20 -5.43
CA GLY A 108 -9.50 45.44 -4.85
C GLY A 108 -8.04 45.69 -5.23
N ASP A 109 -7.54 46.90 -4.97
CA ASP A 109 -6.11 47.25 -5.17
C ASP A 109 -5.19 46.56 -4.14
N GLU A 110 -5.73 45.75 -3.23
CA GLU A 110 -5.00 45.01 -2.21
C GLU A 110 -4.41 43.72 -2.83
N PRO A 111 -3.11 43.42 -2.63
CA PRO A 111 -2.53 42.15 -3.06
C PRO A 111 -3.28 40.95 -2.44
N LEU A 112 -3.32 39.83 -3.14
CA LEU A 112 -4.06 38.64 -2.71
C LEU A 112 -3.44 38.00 -1.47
N PHE A 113 -2.12 38.12 -1.36
CA PHE A 113 -1.34 37.74 -0.18
C PHE A 113 -0.54 38.94 0.33
N THR A 114 -0.64 39.21 1.62
CA THR A 114 0.24 40.17 2.28
C THR A 114 1.64 39.57 2.46
N PRO A 115 2.69 40.37 2.70
CA PRO A 115 4.01 39.84 3.03
C PRO A 115 4.01 38.93 4.26
N GLU A 116 3.10 39.16 5.21
CA GLU A 116 2.88 38.32 6.38
C GLU A 116 2.29 36.96 5.99
N ASP A 117 1.29 36.94 5.10
CA ASP A 117 0.71 35.70 4.57
C ASP A 117 1.75 34.86 3.81
N MET A 118 2.58 35.52 3.01
CA MET A 118 3.67 34.87 2.28
C MET A 118 4.68 34.23 3.24
N GLN A 119 4.96 34.88 4.37
CA GLN A 119 5.80 34.31 5.41
C GLN A 119 5.12 33.13 6.12
N ALA A 120 3.85 33.26 6.48
CA ALA A 120 3.07 32.19 7.10
C ALA A 120 2.97 30.94 6.21
N ILE A 121 2.83 31.11 4.89
CA ILE A 121 2.86 30.01 3.92
C ILE A 121 4.24 29.33 3.89
N ARG A 122 5.33 30.11 3.93
CA ARG A 122 6.70 29.56 3.99
C ARG A 122 6.93 28.77 5.29
N ASP A 123 6.55 29.32 6.43
CA ASP A 123 6.68 28.65 7.73
C ASP A 123 5.86 27.35 7.75
N ARG A 124 4.64 27.38 7.22
CA ARG A 124 3.79 26.18 7.10
C ARG A 124 4.38 25.15 6.14
N MET A 125 5.04 25.58 5.06
CA MET A 125 5.74 24.70 4.14
C MET A 125 6.91 23.99 4.83
N GLU A 126 7.69 24.69 5.66
CA GLU A 126 8.77 24.08 6.44
C GLU A 126 8.24 23.01 7.41
N GLU A 127 7.12 23.28 8.09
CA GLU A 127 6.44 22.32 8.96
C GLU A 127 5.97 21.07 8.20
N ILE A 128 5.33 21.25 7.03
CA ILE A 128 4.87 20.14 6.20
C ILE A 128 6.07 19.33 5.68
N GLN A 129 7.16 19.98 5.27
CA GLN A 129 8.38 19.29 4.87
C GLN A 129 8.99 18.47 6.02
N ALA A 130 8.99 18.98 7.24
CA ALA A 130 9.43 18.23 8.41
C ALA A 130 8.57 16.97 8.59
N ARG A 131 7.24 17.11 8.55
CA ARG A 131 6.32 15.97 8.63
C ARG A 131 6.53 14.94 7.51
N ILE A 132 6.82 15.38 6.28
CA ILE A 132 7.15 14.48 5.17
C ILE A 132 8.41 13.68 5.47
N ARG A 133 9.47 14.31 6.00
CA ARG A 133 10.73 13.62 6.35
C ARG A 133 10.51 12.60 7.47
N ASP A 134 9.78 12.98 8.50
CA ASP A 134 9.47 12.09 9.63
C ASP A 134 8.68 10.86 9.14
N ARG A 135 7.64 11.07 8.34
CA ARG A 135 6.82 9.99 7.79
C ARG A 135 7.58 9.13 6.77
N ALA A 136 8.51 9.72 6.01
CA ALA A 136 9.37 8.95 5.12
C ALA A 136 10.26 7.97 5.91
N GLY A 137 10.81 8.40 7.06
CA GLY A 137 11.56 7.51 7.95
C GLY A 137 10.67 6.44 8.59
N GLU A 138 9.43 6.76 8.95
CA GLU A 138 8.45 5.79 9.44
C GLU A 138 8.16 4.72 8.37
N LEU A 139 7.87 5.14 7.13
CA LEU A 139 7.64 4.23 6.00
C LEU A 139 8.85 3.36 5.68
N GLU A 140 10.07 3.92 5.74
CA GLU A 140 11.30 3.17 5.50
C GLU A 140 11.52 2.10 6.58
N SER A 141 11.24 2.42 7.85
CA SER A 141 11.31 1.43 8.93
C SER A 141 10.24 0.32 8.82
N LEU A 142 9.03 0.65 8.33
CA LEU A 142 8.00 -0.33 8.04
C LEU A 142 8.36 -1.21 6.83
N SER A 143 9.00 -0.65 5.79
CA SER A 143 9.44 -1.41 4.62
C SER A 143 10.63 -2.33 4.93
N ASP A 144 11.59 -1.87 5.73
CA ASP A 144 12.73 -2.69 6.13
C ASP A 144 12.31 -3.87 7.02
N GLY A 145 11.25 -3.71 7.81
CA GLY A 145 10.65 -4.81 8.59
C GLY A 145 9.96 -5.89 7.73
N HIS A 146 9.53 -5.55 6.51
CA HIS A 146 8.92 -6.47 5.54
C HIS A 146 9.92 -7.01 4.49
N GLY A 147 11.09 -6.37 4.34
CA GLY A 147 12.12 -6.71 3.34
C GLY A 147 13.06 -7.87 3.70
N THR A 148 12.90 -8.48 4.89
CA THR A 148 13.73 -9.62 5.32
C THR A 148 12.88 -10.83 5.72
N SER A 149 11.93 -11.24 4.89
CA SER A 149 11.83 -12.68 4.64
C SER A 149 12.79 -12.95 3.49
N PRO A 150 13.82 -13.81 3.65
CA PRO A 150 14.45 -14.36 2.48
C PRO A 150 13.32 -15.10 1.74
N GLU A 151 12.82 -14.49 0.68
CA GLU A 151 12.41 -15.27 -0.48
C GLU A 151 13.66 -16.10 -0.80
N GLU A 152 13.70 -17.33 -0.27
CA GLU A 152 14.56 -18.36 -0.78
C GLU A 152 14.31 -18.34 -2.28
N GLU A 153 15.30 -17.83 -3.03
CA GLU A 153 15.25 -17.82 -4.47
C GLU A 153 14.82 -19.24 -4.89
N PRO A 154 13.89 -19.41 -5.85
CA PRO A 154 13.35 -20.73 -6.18
C PRO A 154 14.44 -21.77 -6.52
N GLN A 155 15.64 -21.31 -6.89
CA GLN A 155 16.82 -22.13 -7.14
C GLN A 155 17.44 -22.72 -5.85
N GLN A 156 17.49 -21.95 -4.74
CA GLN A 156 18.05 -22.43 -3.47
C GLN A 156 17.10 -23.41 -2.78
N ALA A 157 15.79 -23.17 -2.86
CA ALA A 157 14.78 -24.12 -2.39
C ALA A 157 14.79 -25.41 -3.22
N GLU A 158 14.99 -25.34 -4.55
CA GLU A 158 15.10 -26.53 -5.39
C GLU A 158 16.37 -27.35 -5.10
N GLU A 159 17.51 -26.72 -4.86
CA GLU A 159 18.76 -27.39 -4.48
C GLU A 159 18.65 -28.06 -3.09
N GLU A 160 18.10 -27.36 -2.09
CA GLU A 160 17.96 -27.94 -0.75
C GLU A 160 16.93 -29.08 -0.72
N ASN A 161 15.86 -28.98 -1.52
CA ASN A 161 14.91 -30.09 -1.69
C ASN A 161 15.51 -31.26 -2.48
N ALA A 162 16.38 -30.99 -3.47
CA ALA A 162 17.10 -32.04 -4.19
C ALA A 162 18.04 -32.80 -3.24
N ASP A 163 18.76 -32.09 -2.37
CA ASP A 163 19.63 -32.68 -1.35
C ASP A 163 18.85 -33.52 -0.34
N ARG A 164 17.70 -33.03 0.15
CA ARG A 164 16.81 -33.80 1.04
C ARG A 164 16.24 -35.04 0.36
N VAL A 165 15.90 -34.98 -0.93
CA VAL A 165 15.43 -36.13 -1.70
C VAL A 165 16.55 -37.14 -1.95
N GLU A 166 17.78 -36.69 -2.15
CA GLU A 166 18.97 -37.55 -2.28
C GLU A 166 19.31 -38.24 -0.93
N GLU A 167 19.19 -37.54 0.20
CA GLU A 167 19.34 -38.11 1.55
C GLU A 167 18.26 -39.16 1.85
N ILE A 168 17.01 -38.91 1.45
CA ILE A 168 15.92 -39.89 1.55
C ILE A 168 16.20 -41.10 0.66
N ARG A 169 16.68 -40.90 -0.57
CA ARG A 169 17.08 -42.01 -1.46
C ARG A 169 18.19 -42.85 -0.83
N GLN A 170 19.22 -42.21 -0.29
CA GLN A 170 20.35 -42.88 0.35
C GLN A 170 19.90 -43.65 1.60
N SER A 171 19.07 -43.07 2.46
CA SER A 171 18.54 -43.73 3.67
C SER A 171 17.56 -44.86 3.37
N VAL A 172 16.86 -44.83 2.23
CA VAL A 172 15.99 -45.92 1.75
C VAL A 172 16.80 -47.04 1.08
N THR A 173 17.93 -46.71 0.44
CA THR A 173 18.87 -47.71 -0.10
C THR A 173 19.85 -48.26 0.93
N ASP A 174 19.95 -47.61 2.09
CA ASP A 174 20.86 -48.00 3.14
C ASP A 174 20.52 -49.41 3.62
N GLU A 175 21.57 -50.21 3.80
CA GLU A 175 21.55 -51.61 4.19
C GLU A 175 20.61 -51.88 5.40
N ALA A 176 20.33 -50.86 6.22
CA ALA A 176 19.44 -50.90 7.37
C ALA A 176 17.96 -51.21 7.04
N VAL A 177 17.42 -50.79 5.90
CA VAL A 177 16.05 -51.15 5.48
C VAL A 177 16.01 -52.58 4.96
N ARG A 178 17.04 -52.99 4.20
CA ARG A 178 17.19 -54.38 3.73
C ARG A 178 17.38 -55.35 4.90
N GLU A 179 18.21 -55.01 5.88
CA GLU A 179 18.43 -55.82 7.09
C GLU A 179 17.17 -55.89 7.96
N ARG A 180 16.38 -54.81 8.05
CA ARG A 180 15.10 -54.82 8.77
C ARG A 180 14.03 -55.67 8.06
N VAL A 181 13.99 -55.66 6.73
CA VAL A 181 13.08 -56.50 5.93
C VAL A 181 13.50 -57.96 5.98
N GLU A 182 14.80 -58.27 5.92
CA GLU A 182 15.31 -59.65 6.08
C GLU A 182 15.04 -60.19 7.50
N ARG A 183 15.15 -59.37 8.54
CA ARG A 183 14.82 -59.75 9.92
C ARG A 183 13.33 -60.00 10.13
N LEU A 184 12.46 -59.20 9.49
CA LEU A 184 11.00 -59.42 9.49
C LEU A 184 10.59 -60.64 8.65
N GLY A 185 11.35 -61.00 7.61
CA GLY A 185 11.14 -62.23 6.83
C GLY A 185 11.58 -63.49 7.58
N HIS A 186 12.60 -63.40 8.43
CA HIS A 186 13.12 -64.57 9.17
C HIS A 186 12.28 -64.96 10.38
N ASP A 187 11.55 -64.01 11.00
CA ASP A 187 10.64 -64.30 12.12
C ASP A 187 9.29 -64.90 11.68
N GLY A 188 8.99 -64.91 10.37
CA GLY A 188 7.73 -65.41 9.80
C GLY A 188 7.73 -66.89 9.39
N ASP A 189 8.90 -67.51 9.19
CA ASP A 189 9.01 -68.86 8.62
C ASP A 189 9.23 -69.98 9.66
N GLU A 190 9.46 -69.67 10.95
CA GLU A 190 9.56 -70.69 12.01
C GLU A 190 8.22 -71.03 12.69
N GLN A 191 7.10 -70.45 12.24
CA GLN A 191 5.76 -70.71 12.80
C GLN A 191 4.72 -71.07 11.73
N ALA A 192 5.12 -71.79 10.67
CA ALA A 192 4.18 -72.34 9.69
C ALA A 192 4.52 -73.77 9.24
N GLY A 193 5.06 -74.59 10.14
CA GLY A 193 5.46 -75.97 9.85
C GLY A 193 4.97 -76.97 10.90
N GLY A 194 3.67 -77.04 11.18
CA GLY A 194 3.17 -78.11 12.04
C GLY A 194 1.74 -78.00 12.51
N ALA A 195 0.76 -78.01 11.61
CA ALA A 195 -0.54 -78.63 11.83
C ALA A 195 -1.43 -78.42 10.60
N GLU A 196 -1.44 -79.37 9.67
CA GLU A 196 -2.64 -79.65 8.88
C GLU A 196 -2.53 -81.04 8.25
N GLY A 197 -3.54 -81.85 8.53
CA GLY A 197 -3.69 -83.26 8.19
C GLY A 197 -5.01 -83.75 8.77
N ASP A 198 -6.06 -83.09 8.31
CA ASP A 198 -7.46 -83.22 8.71
C ASP A 198 -8.17 -84.40 8.01
N GLU A 199 -9.13 -84.97 8.75
CA GLU A 199 -10.36 -85.67 8.34
C GLU A 199 -10.40 -86.92 7.42
N GLY A 200 -11.07 -87.97 7.92
CA GLY A 200 -12.21 -88.56 7.20
C GLY A 200 -12.24 -90.06 6.86
N ARG A 201 -12.45 -90.96 7.85
CA ARG A 201 -13.40 -92.11 7.87
C ARG A 201 -13.11 -93.11 8.98
#